data_AF-A0A0E3UWT2-F1
#
_entry.id   AF-A0A0E3UWT2-F1
#
_cell.length_a   1.000
_cell.length_b   1.000
_cell.length_c   1.000
_cell.angle_alpha   90.00
_cell.angle_beta   90.00
_cell.angle_gamma   90.00
#
_symmetry.space_group_name_H-M   'P 1'
#
loop_
_entity.id
_entity.type
_entity.pdbx_description
1 polymer ?
#
loop_
_entity_poly.entity_id
_entity_poly.type
_entity_poly.pdbx_seq_one_letter_code
_entity_poly.pdbx_strand_id
1 'polypeptide(L)'
;MKLTAFAFLLLSGSLLSCDNDDDIKPDDVPAAVKDTLINTFPNAINIEWEKKGSDYEADFDQTTVDYSALLNASGNLLMHKYDIAESALPEEVKAAISQNYAGYIVDDAEELVQGETTFYQVELDNNKQEQKLVFSADGHEQSQQPYWD
;
A
#
# COMPACT_ATOMS: atom_id res chain seq x y z
N MET A 1 55.02 23.53 3.52
CA MET A 1 53.95 23.12 4.45
C MET A 1 53.32 24.37 5.06
N LYS A 2 52.08 24.69 4.70
CA LYS A 2 51.19 25.56 5.47
C LYS A 2 49.78 25.00 5.29
N LEU A 3 49.23 24.43 6.36
CA LEU A 3 47.88 23.87 6.43
C LEU A 3 46.86 25.01 6.38
N THR A 4 45.87 24.89 5.51
CA THR A 4 44.62 25.65 5.61
C THR A 4 43.52 24.67 5.99
N ALA A 5 43.00 24.84 7.21
CA ALA A 5 41.87 24.10 7.74
C ALA A 5 40.59 24.48 6.96
N PHE A 6 39.87 23.48 6.45
CA PHE A 6 38.53 23.66 5.93
C PHE A 6 37.54 23.33 7.05
N ALA A 7 36.73 24.32 7.40
CA ALA A 7 35.71 24.20 8.43
C ALA A 7 34.62 23.22 7.98
N PHE A 8 34.29 22.33 8.91
CA PHE A 8 33.17 21.39 8.85
C PHE A 8 31.85 22.20 8.92
N LEU A 9 31.04 22.13 7.87
CA LEU A 9 29.63 22.54 7.94
C LEU A 9 28.78 21.27 7.84
N LEU A 10 28.49 20.69 9.01
CA LEU A 10 27.44 19.68 9.16
C LEU A 10 26.11 20.35 8.89
N LEU A 11 25.61 20.23 7.67
CA LEU A 11 24.19 20.46 7.38
C LEU A 11 23.47 19.17 7.79
N SER A 12 23.11 19.12 9.07
CA SER A 12 22.11 18.22 9.62
C SER A 12 20.80 18.45 8.85
N GLY A 13 20.59 17.65 7.81
CA GLY A 13 19.30 17.50 7.16
C GLY A 13 18.35 16.87 8.16
N SER A 14 17.51 17.70 8.74
CA SER A 14 16.33 17.33 9.50
C SER A 14 15.57 16.24 8.73
N LEU A 15 15.42 15.08 9.36
CA LEU A 15 14.44 14.07 9.00
C LEU A 15 13.07 14.73 9.07
N LEU A 16 12.50 15.05 7.91
CA LEU A 16 11.08 15.32 7.78
C LEU A 16 10.40 13.95 7.96
N SER A 17 10.07 13.61 9.20
CA SER A 17 9.02 12.63 9.48
C SER A 17 7.76 13.26 8.89
N CYS A 18 7.21 12.67 7.83
CA CYS A 18 5.84 12.94 7.45
C CYS A 18 4.99 12.43 8.63
N ASP A 19 4.49 13.37 9.42
CA ASP A 19 3.41 13.11 10.37
C ASP A 19 2.17 12.96 9.47
N ASN A 20 1.65 11.75 9.29
CA ASN A 20 0.37 11.55 8.63
C ASN A 20 -0.69 12.07 9.60
N ASP A 21 -1.30 13.23 9.30
CA ASP A 21 -2.29 13.91 10.16
C ASP A 21 -3.54 13.06 10.48
N ASP A 22 -3.68 11.88 9.88
CA ASP A 22 -4.81 10.96 10.04
C ASP A 22 -4.54 9.81 11.04
N ASP A 23 -3.33 9.71 11.59
CA ASP A 23 -2.97 8.70 12.60
C ASP A 23 -3.85 8.81 13.85
N ILE A 24 -4.39 7.68 14.29
CA ILE A 24 -5.19 7.61 15.51
C ILE A 24 -4.70 6.52 16.44
N LYS A 25 -4.95 6.71 17.74
CA LYS A 25 -4.59 5.70 18.74
C LYS A 25 -5.55 4.52 18.64
N PRO A 26 -5.10 3.28 18.91
CA PRO A 26 -5.98 2.12 18.98
C PRO A 26 -7.18 2.28 19.93
N ASP A 27 -7.07 3.11 20.97
CA ASP A 27 -8.15 3.40 21.91
C ASP A 27 -9.28 4.25 21.29
N ASP A 28 -8.99 5.01 20.23
CA ASP A 28 -9.94 5.85 19.51
C ASP A 28 -10.67 5.08 18.37
N VAL A 29 -10.26 3.84 18.11
CA VAL A 29 -10.89 2.93 17.13
C VAL A 29 -12.05 2.18 17.79
N PRO A 30 -13.25 2.16 17.17
CA PRO A 30 -14.40 1.41 17.69
C PRO A 30 -14.09 -0.08 17.91
N ALA A 31 -14.64 -0.67 18.97
CA ALA A 31 -14.42 -2.08 19.29
C ALA A 31 -14.81 -3.01 18.13
N ALA A 32 -15.94 -2.77 17.47
CA ALA A 32 -16.42 -3.57 16.35
C ALA A 32 -15.44 -3.57 15.15
N VAL A 33 -14.72 -2.47 14.93
CA VAL A 33 -13.70 -2.34 13.88
C VAL A 33 -12.49 -3.20 14.22
N LYS A 34 -11.95 -3.05 15.43
CA LYS A 34 -10.82 -3.86 15.93
C LYS A 34 -11.15 -5.36 15.96
N ASP A 35 -12.34 -5.72 16.42
CA ASP A 35 -12.78 -7.10 16.49
C ASP A 35 -12.90 -7.72 15.09
N THR A 36 -13.42 -6.97 14.11
CA THR A 36 -13.51 -7.46 12.73
C THR A 36 -12.13 -7.65 12.10
N LEU A 37 -11.21 -6.73 12.33
CA LEU A 37 -9.83 -6.87 11.86
C LEU A 37 -9.20 -8.16 12.40
N ILE A 38 -9.21 -8.38 13.72
CA ILE A 38 -8.58 -9.56 14.33
C ILE A 38 -9.28 -10.87 13.95
N ASN A 39 -10.61 -10.86 13.76
CA ASN A 39 -11.32 -12.06 13.31
C ASN A 39 -11.04 -12.40 11.84
N THR A 40 -10.85 -11.39 10.99
CA THR A 40 -10.54 -11.58 9.56
C THR A 40 -9.07 -11.94 9.36
N PHE A 41 -8.19 -11.30 10.13
CA PHE A 41 -6.74 -11.36 10.03
C PHE A 41 -6.16 -11.79 11.39
N PRO A 42 -6.33 -13.06 11.81
CA PRO A 42 -5.96 -13.53 13.15
C PRO A 42 -4.46 -13.49 13.45
N ASN A 43 -3.63 -13.31 12.41
CA ASN A 43 -2.18 -13.21 12.52
C ASN A 43 -1.66 -11.77 12.36
N ALA A 44 -2.55 -10.77 12.31
CA ALA A 44 -2.15 -9.37 12.22
C ALA A 44 -1.28 -8.96 13.41
N ILE A 45 -0.14 -8.34 13.12
CA ILE A 45 0.78 -7.76 14.10
C ILE A 45 1.14 -6.33 13.68
N ASN A 46 1.76 -5.57 14.58
CA ASN A 46 2.21 -4.19 14.29
C ASN A 46 1.11 -3.29 13.71
N ILE A 47 -0.12 -3.42 14.24
CA ILE A 47 -1.28 -2.73 13.68
C ILE A 47 -1.21 -1.23 14.00
N GLU A 48 -1.13 -0.43 12.95
CA GLU A 48 -1.25 1.02 12.94
C GLU A 48 -2.63 1.40 12.39
N TRP A 49 -3.19 2.52 12.86
CA TRP A 49 -4.56 2.91 12.53
C TRP A 49 -4.60 4.35 12.05
N GLU A 50 -5.26 4.55 10.92
CA GLU A 50 -5.58 5.87 10.39
C GLU A 50 -7.09 6.07 10.29
N LYS A 51 -7.54 7.33 10.39
CA LYS A 51 -8.95 7.70 10.20
C LYS A 51 -9.18 8.33 8.83
N LYS A 52 -9.70 7.55 7.89
CA LYS A 52 -10.06 8.03 6.55
C LYS A 52 -11.51 8.51 6.51
N GLY A 53 -11.73 9.78 6.86
CA GLY A 53 -13.07 10.37 6.88
C GLY A 53 -13.99 9.73 7.94
N SER A 54 -14.98 8.94 7.52
CA SER A 54 -15.85 8.17 8.42
C SER A 54 -15.38 6.74 8.69
N ASP A 55 -14.38 6.31 7.94
CA ASP A 55 -13.86 4.94 7.94
C ASP A 55 -12.50 4.89 8.64
N TYR A 56 -12.01 3.67 8.82
CA TYR A 56 -10.82 3.34 9.59
C TYR A 56 -9.95 2.42 8.75
N GLU A 57 -8.71 2.82 8.53
CA GLU A 57 -7.71 2.02 7.83
C GLU A 57 -6.77 1.40 8.86
N ALA A 58 -6.49 0.13 8.70
CA ALA A 58 -5.50 -0.58 9.50
C ALA A 58 -4.37 -1.03 8.59
N ASP A 59 -3.16 -0.58 8.87
CA ASP A 59 -1.93 -1.09 8.29
C ASP A 59 -1.28 -2.05 9.27
N PHE A 60 -0.89 -3.23 8.80
CA PHE A 60 -0.39 -4.29 9.67
C PHE A 60 0.42 -5.32 8.89
N ASP A 61 1.24 -6.07 9.60
CA ASP A 61 1.97 -7.17 9.00
C ASP A 61 1.20 -8.48 9.23
N GLN A 62 1.24 -9.36 8.23
CA GLN A 62 1.11 -10.80 8.46
C GLN A 62 2.41 -11.48 8.09
N THR A 63 3.12 -11.96 9.12
CA THR A 63 4.46 -12.54 8.97
C THR A 63 5.49 -11.51 8.49
N THR A 64 5.64 -11.33 7.18
CA THR A 64 6.58 -10.39 6.54
C THR A 64 5.96 -9.74 5.31
N VAL A 65 4.63 -9.76 5.23
CA VAL A 65 3.86 -9.20 4.13
C VAL A 65 3.02 -8.09 4.75
N ASP A 66 3.05 -6.94 4.11
CA ASP A 66 2.35 -5.75 4.55
C ASP A 66 0.90 -5.83 4.03
N TYR A 67 -0.05 -5.45 4.87
CA TYR A 67 -1.48 -5.48 4.60
C TYR A 67 -2.08 -4.14 4.99
N SER A 68 -3.06 -3.70 4.21
CA SER A 68 -3.96 -2.60 4.57
C SER A 68 -5.40 -3.07 4.52
N ALA A 69 -6.22 -2.70 5.48
CA ALA A 69 -7.65 -3.02 5.52
C ALA A 69 -8.49 -1.79 5.86
N LEU A 70 -9.45 -1.46 5.00
CA LEU A 70 -10.40 -0.36 5.22
C LEU A 70 -11.72 -0.89 5.77
N LEU A 71 -12.11 -0.40 6.94
CA LEU A 71 -13.34 -0.76 7.63
C LEU A 71 -14.20 0.47 7.90
N ASN A 72 -15.51 0.35 7.74
CA ASN A 72 -16.41 1.43 8.14
C ASN A 72 -16.61 1.47 9.67
N ALA A 73 -17.20 2.54 10.19
CA ALA A 73 -17.44 2.72 11.63
C ALA A 73 -18.32 1.63 12.31
N SER A 74 -19.06 0.82 11.52
CA SER A 74 -19.84 -0.32 12.04
C SER A 74 -19.03 -1.62 12.12
N GLY A 75 -17.78 -1.60 11.68
CA GLY A 75 -16.90 -2.76 11.62
C GLY A 75 -17.05 -3.59 10.35
N ASN A 76 -17.72 -3.10 9.29
CA ASN A 76 -17.75 -3.86 8.04
C ASN A 76 -16.45 -3.63 7.27
N LEU A 77 -15.77 -4.72 6.87
CA LEU A 77 -14.64 -4.66 5.93
C LEU A 77 -15.14 -4.22 4.55
N LEU A 78 -14.57 -3.14 4.04
CA LEU A 78 -14.91 -2.58 2.72
C LEU A 78 -13.98 -3.16 1.65
N MET A 79 -12.68 -3.15 1.93
CA MET A 79 -11.62 -3.67 1.07
C MET A 79 -10.36 -3.93 1.89
N HIS A 80 -9.49 -4.79 1.38
CA HIS A 80 -8.14 -4.96 1.89
C HIS A 80 -7.17 -5.25 0.75
N LYS A 81 -5.90 -4.89 0.93
CA LYS A 81 -4.82 -5.18 0.01
C LYS A 81 -3.64 -5.78 0.75
N TYR A 82 -2.78 -6.45 0.03
CA TYR A 82 -1.50 -6.93 0.55
C TYR A 82 -0.48 -7.07 -0.56
N ASP A 83 0.79 -6.91 -0.18
CA ASP A 83 1.91 -7.00 -1.11
C ASP A 83 2.04 -8.41 -1.67
N ILE A 84 2.30 -8.48 -2.97
CA ILE A 84 2.60 -9.72 -3.67
C ILE A 84 3.89 -9.57 -4.46
N ALA A 85 4.64 -10.66 -4.58
CA ALA A 85 5.74 -10.68 -5.53
C ALA A 85 5.20 -10.55 -6.97
N GLU A 86 5.93 -9.88 -7.87
CA GLU A 86 5.60 -9.82 -9.31
C GLU A 86 5.30 -11.22 -9.90
N SER A 87 6.05 -12.24 -9.43
CA SER A 87 5.85 -13.62 -9.88
C SER A 87 4.48 -14.22 -9.52
N ALA A 88 3.80 -13.67 -8.50
CA ALA A 88 2.46 -14.06 -8.08
C ALA A 88 1.34 -13.36 -8.86
N LEU A 89 1.65 -12.34 -9.67
CA LEU A 89 0.66 -11.73 -10.57
C LEU A 89 0.11 -12.78 -11.55
N PRO A 90 -1.19 -12.70 -11.90
CA PRO A 90 -1.77 -13.54 -12.95
C PRO A 90 -0.99 -13.43 -14.25
N GLU A 91 -0.90 -14.53 -15.00
CA GLU A 91 -0.17 -14.57 -16.27
C GLU A 91 -0.73 -13.56 -17.28
N GLU A 92 -2.04 -13.36 -17.26
CA GLU A 92 -2.76 -12.42 -18.11
C GLU A 92 -2.39 -10.97 -17.78
N VAL A 93 -2.22 -10.63 -16.49
CA VAL A 93 -1.76 -9.31 -16.05
C VAL A 93 -0.33 -9.07 -16.50
N LYS A 94 0.57 -10.03 -16.27
CA LYS A 94 1.98 -9.95 -16.74
C LYS A 94 2.06 -9.80 -18.26
N ALA A 95 1.22 -10.52 -19.00
CA ALA A 95 1.14 -10.41 -20.45
C ALA A 95 0.64 -9.03 -20.90
N ALA A 96 -0.37 -8.46 -20.24
CA ALA A 96 -0.87 -7.12 -20.52
C ALA A 96 0.19 -6.05 -20.26
N ILE A 97 0.91 -6.14 -19.14
CA ILE A 97 2.03 -5.24 -18.82
C ILE A 97 3.11 -5.33 -19.90
N SER A 98 3.56 -6.53 -20.23
CA SER A 98 4.61 -6.74 -21.24
C SER A 98 4.24 -6.19 -22.62
N GLN A 99 2.96 -6.31 -23.02
CA GLN A 99 2.47 -5.87 -24.33
C GLN A 99 2.28 -4.35 -24.41
N ASN A 100 1.72 -3.74 -23.37
CA ASN A 100 1.25 -2.35 -23.43
C ASN A 100 2.23 -1.36 -22.79
N TYR A 101 3.09 -1.83 -21.89
CA TYR A 101 3.99 -1.01 -21.07
C TYR A 101 5.47 -1.37 -21.31
N ALA A 102 5.84 -1.59 -22.58
CA ALA A 102 7.20 -1.97 -22.95
C ALA A 102 8.25 -0.96 -22.43
N GLY A 103 9.26 -1.46 -21.72
CA GLY A 103 10.34 -0.66 -21.14
C GLY A 103 10.08 -0.18 -19.71
N TYR A 104 8.90 -0.47 -19.16
CA TYR A 104 8.65 -0.39 -17.72
C TYR A 104 9.01 -1.69 -17.02
N ILE A 105 9.31 -1.59 -15.73
CA ILE A 105 9.45 -2.70 -14.79
C ILE A 105 8.38 -2.56 -13.71
N VAL A 106 7.98 -3.69 -13.12
CA VAL A 106 7.13 -3.69 -11.93
C VAL A 106 8.01 -3.29 -10.75
N ASP A 107 7.68 -2.17 -10.11
CA ASP A 107 8.35 -1.72 -8.89
C ASP A 107 7.64 -2.31 -7.67
N ASP A 108 6.31 -2.28 -7.69
CA ASP A 108 5.47 -2.88 -6.66
C ASP A 108 4.19 -3.51 -7.22
N ALA A 109 3.65 -4.50 -6.50
CA ALA A 109 2.41 -5.19 -6.86
C ALA A 109 1.63 -5.61 -5.61
N GLU A 110 0.33 -5.34 -5.61
CA GLU A 110 -0.57 -5.68 -4.52
C GLU A 110 -1.79 -6.44 -5.06
N GLU A 111 -2.30 -7.41 -4.29
CA GLU A 111 -3.62 -7.98 -4.53
C GLU A 111 -4.66 -7.19 -3.72
N LEU A 112 -5.60 -6.55 -4.42
CA LEU A 112 -6.69 -5.78 -3.82
C LEU A 112 -7.99 -6.58 -3.87
N VAL A 113 -8.57 -6.85 -2.70
CA VAL A 113 -9.87 -7.52 -2.58
C VAL A 113 -10.92 -6.51 -2.12
N GLN A 114 -11.93 -6.28 -2.97
CA GLN A 114 -13.06 -5.41 -2.72
C GLN A 114 -14.38 -6.18 -2.87
N GLY A 115 -15.01 -6.52 -1.75
CA GLY A 115 -16.16 -7.42 -1.73
C GLY A 115 -15.79 -8.81 -2.26
N GLU A 116 -16.44 -9.25 -3.34
CA GLU A 116 -16.15 -10.54 -4.02
C GLU A 116 -15.22 -10.38 -5.22
N THR A 117 -14.72 -9.17 -5.49
CA THR A 117 -13.87 -8.87 -6.64
C THR A 117 -12.42 -8.72 -6.22
N THR A 118 -11.52 -9.39 -6.95
CA THR A 118 -10.07 -9.23 -6.81
C THR A 118 -9.53 -8.40 -7.98
N PHE A 119 -8.70 -7.42 -7.65
CA PHE A 119 -7.92 -6.61 -8.56
C PHE A 119 -6.44 -6.76 -8.23
N TYR A 120 -5.60 -6.32 -9.15
CA TYR A 120 -4.15 -6.27 -8.99
C TYR A 120 -3.69 -4.84 -9.21
N GLN A 121 -3.19 -4.22 -8.15
CA GLN A 121 -2.60 -2.89 -8.23
C GLN A 121 -1.12 -3.07 -8.57
N VAL A 122 -0.63 -2.31 -9.54
CA VAL A 122 0.76 -2.43 -9.99
C VAL A 122 1.34 -1.03 -10.18
N GLU A 123 2.48 -0.79 -9.56
CA GLU A 123 3.32 0.38 -9.84
C GLU A 123 4.36 0.00 -10.88
N LEU A 124 4.36 0.72 -12.01
CA LEU A 124 5.30 0.53 -13.10
C LEU A 124 6.26 1.71 -13.19
N ASP A 125 7.57 1.47 -13.16
CA ASP A 125 8.59 2.51 -13.36
C ASP A 125 9.45 2.24 -14.61
N ASN A 126 9.86 3.29 -15.30
CA ASN A 126 10.85 3.25 -16.40
C ASN A 126 12.06 4.19 -16.17
N ASN A 127 12.32 4.57 -14.92
CA ASN A 127 13.29 5.57 -14.44
C ASN A 127 12.97 7.02 -14.80
N LYS A 128 11.88 7.29 -15.53
CA LYS A 128 11.46 8.66 -15.90
C LYS A 128 10.08 9.01 -15.36
N GLN A 129 9.22 8.01 -15.23
CA GLN A 129 7.86 8.17 -14.76
C GLN A 129 7.37 6.85 -14.15
N GLU A 130 6.63 7.00 -13.08
CA GLU A 130 5.85 5.95 -12.44
C GLU A 130 4.43 5.94 -13.01
N GLN A 131 3.83 4.77 -13.15
CA GLN A 131 2.42 4.57 -13.51
C GLN A 131 1.79 3.63 -12.49
N LYS A 132 0.76 4.12 -11.81
CA LYS A 132 -0.07 3.31 -10.91
C LYS A 132 -1.28 2.81 -11.68
N LEU A 133 -1.40 1.49 -11.81
CA LEU A 133 -2.41 0.84 -12.64
C LEU A 133 -3.17 -0.20 -11.83
N VAL A 134 -4.43 -0.43 -12.19
CA VAL A 134 -5.25 -1.49 -11.61
C VAL A 134 -5.71 -2.42 -12.72
N PHE A 135 -5.53 -3.71 -12.53
CA PHE A 135 -5.95 -4.76 -13.46
C PHE A 135 -6.96 -5.70 -12.83
N SER A 136 -7.87 -6.24 -13.63
CA SER A 136 -8.59 -7.47 -13.28
C SER A 136 -7.70 -8.69 -13.49
N ALA A 137 -8.07 -9.83 -12.89
CA ALA A 137 -7.30 -11.06 -12.98
C ALA A 137 -7.06 -11.57 -14.42
N ASP A 138 -7.93 -11.22 -15.36
CA ASP A 138 -7.81 -11.55 -16.79
C ASP A 138 -6.96 -10.55 -17.61
N GLY A 139 -6.26 -9.64 -16.93
CA GLY A 139 -5.30 -8.71 -17.55
C GLY A 139 -5.94 -7.47 -18.16
N HIS A 140 -7.24 -7.23 -17.98
CA HIS A 140 -7.87 -5.99 -18.41
C HIS A 140 -7.59 -4.86 -17.42
N GLU A 141 -7.04 -3.76 -17.93
CA GLU A 141 -6.84 -2.53 -17.16
C GLU A 141 -8.19 -1.89 -16.78
N GLN A 142 -8.35 -1.61 -15.49
CA GLN A 142 -9.57 -1.09 -14.87
C GLN A 142 -9.45 0.42 -14.64
N SER A 143 -9.43 1.22 -15.71
CA SER A 143 -9.25 2.69 -15.63
C SER A 143 -10.29 3.47 -14.79
N GLN A 144 -11.39 2.84 -14.38
CA GLN A 144 -12.40 3.43 -13.50
C GLN A 144 -12.26 2.99 -12.04
N GLN A 145 -11.43 1.98 -11.76
CA GLN A 145 -11.08 1.57 -10.41
C GLN A 145 -9.90 2.45 -9.96
N PRO A 146 -10.07 3.26 -8.90
CA PRO A 146 -8.95 4.01 -8.35
C PRO A 146 -7.86 3.07 -7.84
N TYR A 147 -6.61 3.47 -8.00
CA TYR A 147 -5.51 2.92 -7.24
C TYR A 147 -5.68 3.38 -5.77
N TRP A 148 -5.69 2.44 -4.84
CA TRP A 148 -5.77 2.69 -3.40
C TRP A 148 -4.36 2.71 -2.83
N ASP A 149 -3.89 3.92 -2.55
CA ASP A 149 -2.66 4.20 -1.80
C ASP A 149 -2.89 3.96 -0.32
#